data_AF-A0A1X4NEA5-F1
#
_entry.id   AF-A0A1X4NEA5-F1
#
_cell.length_a   1.000
_cell.length_b   1.000
_cell.length_c   1.000
_cell.angle_alpha   90.00
_cell.angle_beta   90.00
_cell.angle_gamma   90.00
#
_symmetry.space_group_name_H-M   'P 1'
#
loop_
_entity.id
_entity.type
_entity.pdbx_description
1 polymer ?
#
loop_
_entity_poly.entity_id
_entity_poly.type
_entity_poly.pdbx_seq_one_letter_code
_entity_poly.pdbx_strand_id
1 'polypeptide(L)'
;MPKSLDLDRLKQFEPSKSEPLRNEHETRQPYAMERWPSREASIDGQISIKGPMTTIQRFKALCKEDRRTYADMLDILITHFEGKQ
;
A
#
# COMPACT_ATOMS: atom_id res chain seq x y z
N MET A 1 42.22 3.80 33.63
CA MET A 1 40.84 3.98 34.14
C MET A 1 39.93 4.23 32.94
N PRO A 2 38.81 3.50 32.77
CA PRO A 2 37.91 3.73 31.63
C PRO A 2 37.22 5.09 31.76
N LYS A 3 37.04 5.79 30.63
CA LYS A 3 36.38 7.11 30.56
C LYS A 3 34.92 6.96 30.97
N SER A 4 34.48 7.77 31.92
CA SER A 4 33.08 7.82 32.36
C SER A 4 32.17 8.16 31.18
N LEU A 5 31.07 7.43 31.06
CA LEU A 5 30.07 7.64 30.02
C LEU A 5 29.44 9.02 30.18
N ASP A 6 29.47 9.82 29.12
CA ASP A 6 28.89 11.16 29.12
C ASP A 6 27.38 11.07 28.94
N LEU A 7 26.65 11.21 30.04
CA LEU A 7 25.18 11.11 30.08
C LEU A 7 24.49 12.34 29.48
N ASP A 8 25.22 13.45 29.34
CA ASP A 8 24.67 14.68 28.76
C ASP A 8 24.58 14.56 27.23
N ARG A 9 25.59 13.94 26.61
CA ARG A 9 25.59 13.58 25.19
C ARG A 9 24.47 12.61 24.80
N LEU A 10 23.91 11.85 25.75
CA LEU A 10 22.79 10.95 25.46
C LEU A 10 21.46 11.71 25.27
N LYS A 11 21.33 12.89 25.90
CA LYS A 11 20.11 13.72 25.82
C LYS A 11 19.84 14.30 24.42
N GLN A 12 20.86 14.40 23.57
CA GLN A 12 20.67 14.87 22.18
C GLN A 12 19.81 13.92 21.33
N PHE A 13 19.67 12.66 21.77
CA PHE A 13 18.86 11.66 21.09
C PHE A 13 17.48 11.48 21.73
N GLU A 14 17.18 12.20 22.81
CA GLU A 14 15.82 12.19 23.34
C GLU A 14 14.90 12.87 22.32
N PRO A 15 13.82 12.20 21.90
CA PRO A 15 12.88 12.80 20.98
C PRO A 15 12.32 14.06 21.64
N SER A 16 12.59 15.23 21.05
CA SER A 16 12.01 16.50 21.49
C SER A 16 10.52 16.29 21.68
N LYS A 17 10.07 16.41 22.93
CA LYS A 17 8.66 16.37 23.30
C LYS A 17 8.01 17.67 22.84
N SER A 18 7.93 17.87 21.52
CA SER A 18 7.03 18.83 20.91
C SER A 18 5.62 18.35 21.23
N GLU A 19 4.89 19.12 22.03
CA GLU A 19 3.47 18.94 22.28
C GLU A 19 2.69 18.73 20.97
N PRO A 20 1.70 17.84 20.93
CA PRO A 20 0.89 17.67 19.74
C PRO A 20 -0.13 18.81 19.69
N LEU A 21 0.26 19.93 19.08
CA LEU A 21 -0.72 20.77 18.41
C LEU A 21 -1.20 19.99 17.20
N ARG A 22 -2.25 19.21 17.45
CA ARG A 22 -3.08 18.56 16.45
C ARG A 22 -3.72 19.64 15.60
N ASN A 23 -3.00 20.09 14.57
CA ASN A 23 -3.58 20.73 13.41
C ASN A 23 -3.60 19.71 12.28
N GLU A 24 -4.83 19.49 11.82
CA GLU A 24 -5.19 18.65 10.71
C GLU A 24 -4.59 19.22 9.42
N HIS A 25 -4.13 18.34 8.52
CA HIS A 25 -3.67 18.63 7.15
C HIS A 25 -2.31 19.32 6.97
N GLU A 26 -1.23 18.64 7.35
CA GLU A 26 0.06 18.88 6.68
C GLU A 26 0.40 17.65 5.83
N THR A 27 0.07 17.75 4.54
CA THR A 27 0.56 16.85 3.50
C THR A 27 2.07 16.87 3.59
N ARG A 28 2.63 15.82 4.19
CA ARG A 28 4.07 15.59 4.28
C ARG A 28 4.59 15.57 2.86
N GLN A 29 5.11 16.70 2.38
CA GLN A 29 5.71 16.83 1.06
C GLN A 29 6.77 15.74 0.99
N PRO A 30 6.65 14.75 0.09
CA PRO A 30 7.76 13.85 -0.13
C PRO A 30 8.83 14.74 -0.73
N TYR A 31 9.91 14.95 0.03
CA TYR A 31 11.19 15.31 -0.54
C TYR A 31 11.31 14.50 -1.84
N ALA A 32 11.47 15.18 -2.97
CA ALA A 32 11.64 14.55 -4.26
C ALA A 32 13.02 13.87 -4.25
N MET A 33 13.14 12.79 -3.49
CA MET A 33 14.19 11.81 -3.69
C MET A 33 13.91 11.25 -5.05
N GLU A 34 14.81 11.51 -5.98
CA GLU A 34 14.78 10.96 -7.33
C GLU A 34 14.42 9.48 -7.21
N ARG A 35 13.16 9.20 -7.57
CA ARG A 35 12.56 7.89 -7.36
C ARG A 35 13.39 6.94 -8.20
N TRP A 36 14.12 6.03 -7.54
CA TRP A 36 14.97 5.06 -8.22
C TRP A 36 14.23 4.48 -9.43
N PRO A 37 14.86 4.47 -10.63
CA PRO A 37 14.19 4.06 -11.87
C PRO A 37 13.67 2.62 -11.83
N SER A 38 14.17 1.79 -10.90
CA SER A 38 13.67 0.43 -10.67
C SER A 38 12.27 0.37 -10.02
N ARG A 39 11.67 1.51 -9.64
CA ARG A 39 10.28 1.63 -9.18
C ARG A 39 9.44 2.30 -10.28
N GLU A 40 9.24 1.60 -11.39
CA GLU A 40 8.15 1.94 -12.31
C GLU A 40 6.85 2.02 -11.49
N ALA A 41 6.11 3.11 -11.66
CA ALA A 41 4.83 3.25 -11.01
C ALA A 41 3.87 2.26 -11.66
N SER A 42 3.42 1.26 -10.90
CA SER A 42 2.29 0.43 -11.29
C SER A 42 1.13 1.36 -11.64
N ILE A 43 0.72 1.37 -12.91
CA ILE A 43 -0.47 2.11 -13.35
C ILE A 43 -1.67 1.27 -12.93
N ASP A 44 -2.01 1.33 -11.64
CA ASP A 44 -3.15 0.63 -11.09
C ASP A 44 -4.45 1.41 -11.43
N GLY A 45 -5.39 0.72 -12.06
CA GLY A 45 -6.75 1.22 -12.31
C GLY A 45 -7.73 0.70 -11.26
N GLN A 46 -8.68 1.54 -10.84
CA GLN A 46 -9.76 1.13 -9.94
C GLN A 46 -11.10 1.21 -10.66
N ILE A 47 -11.87 0.11 -10.63
CA ILE A 47 -13.25 0.06 -11.13
C ILE A 47 -14.19 -0.43 -10.02
N SER A 48 -15.42 0.09 -10.02
CA SER A 48 -16.48 -0.37 -9.11
C SER A 48 -17.44 -1.27 -9.87
N ILE A 49 -17.57 -2.53 -9.44
CA ILE A 49 -18.49 -3.50 -10.05
C ILE A 49 -19.81 -3.51 -9.27
N LYS A 50 -20.92 -3.23 -9.96
CA LYS A 50 -22.29 -3.37 -9.44
C LYS A 50 -22.97 -4.57 -10.10
N GLY A 51 -23.69 -5.37 -9.32
CA GLY A 51 -24.41 -6.53 -9.84
C GLY A 51 -25.19 -7.28 -8.75
N PRO A 52 -25.87 -8.38 -9.13
CA PRO A 52 -26.60 -9.21 -8.18
C PRO A 52 -25.68 -9.78 -7.11
N MET A 53 -26.15 -9.81 -5.85
CA MET A 53 -25.37 -10.30 -4.71
C MET A 53 -24.88 -11.74 -4.92
N THR A 54 -25.72 -12.57 -5.55
CA THR A 54 -25.43 -13.97 -5.88
C THR A 54 -24.23 -14.11 -6.80
N THR A 55 -24.12 -13.27 -7.83
CA THR A 55 -22.99 -13.25 -8.77
C THR A 55 -21.70 -12.81 -8.08
N ILE A 56 -21.76 -11.74 -7.27
CA ILE A 56 -20.58 -11.25 -6.53
C ILE A 56 -20.07 -12.28 -5.53
N GLN A 57 -20.97 -12.96 -4.81
CA GLN A 57 -20.59 -14.02 -3.88
C GLN A 57 -19.95 -15.21 -4.58
N ARG A 58 -20.51 -15.66 -5.71
CA ARG A 58 -19.92 -16.73 -6.54
C ARG A 58 -18.52 -16.36 -7.02
N PHE A 59 -18.33 -15.14 -7.52
CA PHE A 59 -17.01 -14.66 -7.94
C PHE A 59 -16.01 -14.65 -6.78
N LYS A 60 -16.40 -14.14 -5.61
CA LYS A 60 -15.55 -14.17 -4.41
C LYS A 60 -15.19 -15.58 -3.95
N ALA A 61 -16.15 -16.51 -4.00
CA ALA A 61 -15.91 -17.91 -3.66
C ALA A 61 -14.90 -18.54 -4.63
N LEU A 62 -15.05 -18.29 -5.93
CA LEU A 62 -14.13 -18.77 -6.96
C LEU A 62 -12.69 -18.26 -6.73
N CYS A 63 -12.53 -16.97 -6.44
CA CYS A 63 -11.23 -16.39 -6.13
C CYS A 63 -10.59 -17.02 -4.88
N LYS A 64 -11.40 -17.34 -3.87
CA LYS A 64 -10.95 -17.94 -2.62
C LYS A 64 -10.49 -19.39 -2.81
N GLU A 65 -11.19 -20.15 -3.65
CA GLU A 65 -10.86 -21.53 -3.97
C GLU A 65 -9.51 -21.64 -4.69
N ASP A 66 -9.28 -20.77 -5.68
CA ASP A 66 -8.03 -20.74 -6.46
C ASP A 66 -6.89 -19.96 -5.77
N ARG A 67 -7.16 -19.31 -4.63
CA ARG A 67 -6.21 -18.44 -3.90
C ARG A 67 -5.59 -17.33 -4.76
N ARG A 68 -6.39 -16.74 -5.65
CA ARG A 68 -5.97 -15.64 -6.54
C ARG A 68 -6.47 -14.28 -6.06
N THR A 69 -5.83 -13.22 -6.53
CA THR A 69 -6.36 -11.86 -6.35
C THR A 69 -7.55 -11.63 -7.28
N TYR A 70 -8.42 -10.68 -6.95
CA TYR A 70 -9.55 -10.35 -7.82
C TYR A 70 -9.10 -9.85 -9.20
N ALA A 71 -7.97 -9.15 -9.28
CA ALA A 71 -7.41 -8.66 -10.53
C ALA A 71 -6.91 -9.82 -11.41
N ASP A 72 -6.17 -10.77 -10.83
CA ASP A 72 -5.67 -11.96 -11.54
C ASP A 72 -6.83 -12.84 -12.03
N MET A 73 -7.87 -13.01 -11.19
CA MET A 73 -9.05 -13.75 -11.62
C MET A 73 -9.81 -13.03 -12.74
N LEU A 74 -9.86 -11.70 -12.72
CA LEU A 74 -10.47 -10.91 -13.79
C LEU A 74 -9.71 -11.09 -15.11
N ASP A 75 -8.38 -11.09 -15.08
CA ASP A 75 -7.50 -11.26 -16.24
C ASP A 75 -7.71 -12.63 -16.93
N ILE A 76 -7.85 -13.70 -16.14
CA ILE A 76 -8.16 -15.04 -16.65
C ILE A 76 -9.54 -15.06 -17.33
N LEU A 77 -10.54 -14.43 -16.72
CA LEU A 77 -11.88 -14.36 -17.30
C LEU A 77 -11.87 -13.59 -18.62
N ILE A 78 -11.09 -12.51 -18.72
CA ILE A 78 -10.90 -11.74 -19.96
C ILE A 78 -10.21 -12.60 -21.01
N THR A 79 -9.05 -13.18 -20.70
CA THR A 79 -8.26 -14.02 -21.62
C THR A 79 -9.10 -15.17 -22.19
N HIS A 80 -9.88 -15.83 -21.34
CA HIS A 80 -10.74 -16.93 -21.76
C HIS A 80 -11.95 -16.47 -22.59
N PHE A 81 -12.42 -15.23 -22.40
CA PHE A 81 -13.49 -14.66 -23.23
C PHE A 81 -12.95 -14.23 -24.61
N GLU A 82 -11.77 -13.61 -24.65
CA GLU A 82 -11.09 -13.21 -25.89
C GLU A 82 -10.70 -14.41 -26.75
N GLY A 83 -10.18 -15.48 -26.13
CA GLY A 83 -9.85 -16.72 -26.85
C GLY A 83 -11.06 -17.54 -27.33
N LYS A 84 -12.29 -17.12 -27.00
CA LYS A 84 -13.54 -17.76 -27.46
C LYS A 84 -14.24 -17.03 -28.60
N GLN A 85 -13.72 -15.87 -29.03
CA GLN A 85 -14.15 -15.23 -30.28
C GLN A 85 -13.37 -15.78 -31.48
#